data_AF-A0A819IUK1-F1
#
_entry.id   AF-A0A819IUK1-F1
#
_cell.length_a   1.000
_cell.length_b   1.000
_cell.length_c   1.000
_cell.angle_alpha   90.00
_cell.angle_beta   90.00
_cell.angle_gamma   90.00
#
_symmetry.space_group_name_H-M   'P 1'
#
loop_
_entity.id
_entity.type
_entity.pdbx_description
1 polymer ?
#
loop_
_entity_poly.entity_id
_entity_poly.type
_entity_poly.pdbx_seq_one_letter_code
_entity_poly.pdbx_strand_id
1 'polypeptide(L)'
;MFVASSILTVIITSFVRIRSDKHNAEKSNQDDLSVIEELTETSVDENEEKPKTKNSPFKICAILPLLKNFDVMVFLTTTFLWGTSYGGMDPYLLLYIDEISPCVSHSIVGYMSLITSTVEVIALFVAHKLIKCFGTKISSILIFIAFIIRFTGYYFIRRPYLLLPLETMHFFNFGILYVLIAQQALEIAPSGLSGTLQGIVYGTSFGLGRGVGLLISLFIYTRMKKRYLFLIYALFNLVGVIIYSIYCLLSKRRSSSSFNTNGNHIFKLFPHK
;
A
#
# COMPACT_ATOMS: atom_id res chain seq x y z
N MET A 1 17.35 10.80 23.09
CA MET A 1 17.85 10.59 21.70
C MET A 1 16.75 10.70 20.63
N PHE A 2 15.50 10.26 20.87
CA PHE A 2 14.41 10.37 19.87
C PHE A 2 13.96 11.81 19.56
N VAL A 3 14.03 12.74 20.51
CA VAL A 3 13.61 14.14 20.29
C VAL A 3 14.58 14.90 19.38
N ALA A 4 15.88 14.65 19.50
CA ALA A 4 16.90 15.31 18.68
C ALA A 4 16.84 14.87 17.21
N SER A 5 16.50 13.60 16.95
CA SER A 5 16.34 13.08 15.59
C SER A 5 15.11 13.68 14.90
N SER A 6 13.99 13.85 15.61
CA SER A 6 12.79 14.46 15.03
C SER A 6 12.98 15.95 14.74
N ILE A 7 13.69 16.68 15.60
CA ILE A 7 14.01 18.10 15.38
C ILE A 7 14.95 18.26 14.17
N LEU A 8 15.96 17.39 14.05
CA LEU A 8 16.89 17.42 12.92
C LEU A 8 16.16 17.11 11.60
N THR A 9 15.24 16.14 11.59
CA THR A 9 14.42 15.83 10.40
C THR A 9 13.52 16.99 10.02
N VAL A 10 12.90 17.68 10.98
CA VAL A 10 12.07 18.87 10.69
C VAL A 10 12.93 20.02 10.17
N ILE A 11 14.13 20.25 10.72
CA ILE A 11 15.03 21.31 10.24
C ILE A 11 15.50 21.01 8.81
N ILE A 12 15.93 19.77 8.53
CA ILE A 12 16.36 19.36 7.19
C ILE A 12 15.21 19.43 6.19
N THR A 13 14.01 18.96 6.58
CA THR A 13 12.81 19.01 5.72
C THR A 13 12.39 20.46 5.44
N SER A 14 12.43 21.33 6.44
CA SER A 14 12.15 22.76 6.27
C SER A 14 13.21 23.47 5.42
N PHE A 15 14.49 23.11 5.54
CA PHE A 15 15.56 23.70 4.73
C PHE A 15 15.48 23.27 3.27
N VAL A 16 15.17 21.98 3.03
CA VAL A 16 14.94 21.45 1.67
C VAL A 16 13.69 22.06 1.05
N ARG A 17 12.62 22.27 1.83
CA ARG A 17 11.40 22.91 1.34
C ARG A 17 11.61 24.38 0.98
N ILE A 18 12.34 25.15 1.79
CA ILE A 18 12.69 26.54 1.48
C ILE A 18 13.61 26.65 0.25
N ARG A 19 14.56 25.72 0.09
CA ARG A 19 15.42 25.63 -1.10
C ARG A 19 14.60 25.26 -2.34
N SER A 20 13.67 24.32 -2.21
CA SER A 20 12.77 23.90 -3.28
C SER A 20 11.80 25.00 -3.68
N ASP A 21 11.28 25.79 -2.74
CA ASP A 21 10.39 26.92 -3.03
C ASP A 21 11.14 28.06 -3.71
N LYS A 22 12.42 28.33 -3.35
CA LYS A 22 13.26 29.29 -4.07
C LYS A 22 13.59 28.82 -5.49
N HIS A 23 13.95 27.55 -5.66
CA HIS A 23 14.21 26.97 -6.98
C HIS A 23 12.93 26.90 -7.83
N ASN A 24 11.76 26.67 -7.22
CA ASN A 24 10.48 26.67 -7.93
C ASN A 24 10.00 28.08 -8.27
N ALA A 25 10.31 29.09 -7.44
CA ALA A 25 9.99 30.50 -7.73
C ALA A 25 10.89 31.10 -8.82
N GLU A 26 12.17 30.70 -8.88
CA GLU A 26 13.07 31.07 -10.00
C GLU A 26 12.67 30.35 -11.29
N LYS A 27 12.24 29.09 -11.19
CA LYS A 27 11.78 28.32 -12.34
C LYS A 27 10.41 28.80 -12.85
N SER A 28 9.48 29.17 -11.95
CA SER A 28 8.19 29.74 -12.35
C SER A 28 8.36 31.11 -13.01
N ASN A 29 9.25 31.99 -12.51
CA ASN A 29 9.51 33.28 -13.16
C ASN A 29 10.15 33.15 -14.56
N GLN A 30 10.89 32.07 -14.82
CA GLN A 30 11.53 31.81 -16.11
C GLN A 30 10.60 31.08 -17.09
N ASP A 31 9.74 30.21 -16.56
CA ASP A 31 8.67 29.56 -17.29
C ASP A 31 7.55 30.58 -17.63
N ASP A 32 7.19 31.50 -16.73
CA ASP A 32 6.20 32.56 -17.00
C ASP A 32 6.66 33.53 -18.11
N LEU A 33 7.97 33.84 -18.18
CA LEU A 33 8.52 34.74 -19.21
C LEU A 33 8.60 34.09 -20.59
N SER A 34 8.77 32.76 -20.65
CA SER A 34 8.74 31.99 -21.90
C SER A 34 7.30 31.65 -22.33
N VAL A 35 6.40 31.43 -21.37
CA VAL A 35 4.98 31.20 -21.61
C VAL A 35 4.28 32.48 -22.09
N ILE A 36 4.64 33.69 -21.63
CA ILE A 36 4.08 34.94 -22.18
C ILE A 36 4.49 35.15 -23.66
N GLU A 37 5.69 34.72 -24.05
CA GLU A 37 6.18 34.79 -25.43
C GLU A 37 5.46 33.77 -26.34
N GLU A 38 5.13 32.58 -25.79
CA GLU A 38 4.40 31.51 -26.48
C GLU A 38 2.87 31.73 -26.51
N LEU A 39 2.30 32.41 -25.50
CA LEU A 39 0.87 32.79 -25.41
C LEU A 39 0.47 33.91 -26.39
N THR A 40 1.43 34.56 -27.07
CA THR A 40 1.14 35.66 -28.00
C THR A 40 0.80 35.17 -29.42
N GLU A 41 1.15 33.94 -29.80
CA GLU A 41 0.99 33.49 -31.20
C GLU A 41 -0.08 32.43 -31.48
N THR A 42 -0.65 31.71 -30.51
CA THR A 42 -1.67 30.71 -30.89
C THR A 42 -2.78 30.55 -29.85
N SER A 43 -3.76 31.45 -29.93
CA SER A 43 -5.10 31.23 -29.42
C SER A 43 -5.81 30.11 -30.20
N VAL A 44 -6.53 29.24 -29.49
CA VAL A 44 -7.89 28.70 -29.78
C VAL A 44 -8.14 27.43 -28.93
N ASP A 45 -8.97 27.60 -27.89
CA ASP A 45 -10.08 26.76 -27.37
C ASP A 45 -9.83 25.30 -26.90
N GLU A 46 -10.36 24.76 -25.78
CA GLU A 46 -11.44 25.17 -24.86
C GLU A 46 -11.41 24.30 -23.54
N ASN A 47 -11.72 24.95 -22.40
CA ASN A 47 -12.49 24.49 -21.23
C ASN A 47 -11.99 23.38 -20.26
N GLU A 48 -11.39 23.82 -19.13
CA GLU A 48 -11.46 23.14 -17.83
C GLU A 48 -12.83 23.35 -17.15
N GLU A 49 -13.60 22.28 -16.92
CA GLU A 49 -14.73 22.32 -15.98
C GLU A 49 -14.26 21.87 -14.58
N LYS A 50 -14.19 22.83 -13.64
CA LYS A 50 -13.89 22.63 -12.22
C LYS A 50 -14.87 21.62 -11.57
N PRO A 51 -14.42 20.58 -10.84
CA PRO A 51 -15.33 19.78 -10.05
C PRO A 51 -15.83 20.60 -8.85
N LYS A 52 -17.11 20.99 -8.93
CA LYS A 52 -17.88 21.66 -7.87
C LYS A 52 -17.86 20.81 -6.58
N THR A 53 -17.19 21.31 -5.55
CA THR A 53 -17.31 20.84 -4.16
C THR A 53 -18.72 21.11 -3.64
N LYS A 54 -19.62 20.15 -3.84
CA LYS A 54 -20.94 20.13 -3.20
C LYS A 54 -20.80 19.42 -1.86
N ASN A 55 -20.86 20.18 -0.76
CA ASN A 55 -20.92 19.67 0.60
C ASN A 55 -22.20 18.84 0.79
N SER A 56 -22.17 17.54 0.48
CA SER A 56 -23.20 16.61 0.94
C SER A 56 -22.86 16.18 2.38
N PRO A 57 -23.81 16.23 3.32
CA PRO A 57 -23.56 15.79 4.69
C PRO A 57 -23.08 14.35 4.69
N PHE A 58 -22.08 14.05 5.52
CA PHE A 58 -21.50 12.72 5.73
C PHE A 58 -22.59 11.76 6.22
N LYS A 59 -23.31 11.10 5.29
CA LYS A 59 -24.37 10.15 5.62
C LYS A 59 -23.74 8.81 5.95
N ILE A 60 -23.63 8.49 7.24
CA ILE A 60 -23.23 7.18 7.74
C ILE A 60 -24.08 6.04 7.12
N CYS A 61 -25.33 6.32 6.76
CA CYS A 61 -26.20 5.38 6.03
C CYS A 61 -25.72 5.01 4.62
N ALA A 62 -24.84 5.78 3.98
CA ALA A 62 -24.25 5.44 2.68
C ALA A 62 -23.09 4.43 2.80
N ILE A 63 -22.58 4.20 4.01
CA ILE A 63 -21.45 3.29 4.28
C ILE A 63 -21.91 1.82 4.34
N LEU A 64 -23.11 1.55 4.86
CA LEU A 64 -23.68 0.19 4.90
C LEU A 64 -23.82 -0.47 3.51
N PRO A 65 -24.38 0.20 2.48
CA PRO A 65 -24.46 -0.39 1.15
C PRO A 65 -23.08 -0.51 0.48
N LEU A 66 -22.13 0.39 0.80
CA LEU A 66 -20.74 0.31 0.31
C LEU A 66 -20.05 -0.96 0.80
N LEU A 67 -20.21 -1.31 2.08
CA LEU A 67 -19.68 -2.53 2.68
C LEU A 67 -20.36 -3.80 2.16
N LYS A 68 -21.54 -3.69 1.53
CA LYS A 68 -22.24 -4.85 0.97
C LYS A 68 -21.68 -5.28 -0.39
N ASN A 69 -20.84 -4.46 -1.01
CA ASN A 69 -20.18 -4.81 -2.26
C ASN A 69 -19.14 -5.91 -2.03
N PHE A 70 -19.24 -6.99 -2.81
CA PHE A 70 -18.34 -8.13 -2.71
C PHE A 70 -16.87 -7.73 -2.91
N ASP A 71 -16.59 -6.81 -3.85
CA ASP A 71 -15.23 -6.31 -4.10
C ASP A 71 -14.64 -5.55 -2.90
N VAL A 72 -15.47 -4.75 -2.20
CA VAL A 72 -15.07 -4.03 -0.98
C VAL A 72 -14.77 -5.00 0.16
N MET A 73 -15.59 -6.03 0.34
CA MET A 73 -15.38 -7.05 1.37
C MET A 73 -14.11 -7.85 1.16
N VAL A 74 -13.83 -8.27 -0.07
CA VAL A 74 -12.57 -8.97 -0.38
C VAL A 74 -11.39 -8.05 -0.13
N PHE A 75 -11.46 -6.80 -0.59
CA PHE A 75 -10.40 -5.82 -0.38
C PHE A 75 -10.13 -5.61 1.11
N LEU A 76 -11.17 -5.33 1.90
CA LEU A 76 -11.07 -5.14 3.36
C LEU A 76 -10.49 -6.37 4.07
N THR A 77 -10.91 -7.57 3.67
CA THR A 77 -10.39 -8.83 4.22
C THR A 77 -8.91 -8.98 3.90
N THR A 78 -8.49 -8.74 2.65
CA THR A 78 -7.08 -8.88 2.26
C THR A 78 -6.16 -7.86 2.94
N THR A 79 -6.59 -6.61 3.07
CA THR A 79 -5.80 -5.58 3.76
C THR A 79 -5.79 -5.80 5.27
N PHE A 80 -6.86 -6.38 5.84
CA PHE A 80 -6.86 -6.84 7.23
C PHE A 80 -5.85 -7.97 7.46
N LEU A 81 -5.82 -9.00 6.60
CA LEU A 81 -4.82 -10.10 6.66
C LEU A 81 -3.40 -9.56 6.61
N TRP A 82 -3.15 -8.58 5.73
CA TRP A 82 -1.88 -7.88 5.68
C TRP A 82 -1.58 -7.17 7.01
N GLY A 83 -2.52 -6.37 7.52
CA GLY A 83 -2.35 -5.62 8.76
C GLY A 83 -2.05 -6.51 9.96
N THR A 84 -2.72 -7.66 10.06
CA THR A 84 -2.46 -8.68 11.09
C THR A 84 -1.07 -9.28 10.96
N SER A 85 -0.63 -9.59 9.74
CA SER A 85 0.72 -10.13 9.51
C SER A 85 1.80 -9.11 9.88
N TYR A 86 1.63 -7.87 9.45
CA TYR A 86 2.57 -6.79 9.73
C TYR A 86 2.63 -6.49 11.24
N GLY A 87 1.49 -6.26 11.88
CA GLY A 87 1.45 -5.90 13.31
C GLY A 87 1.87 -7.03 14.23
N GLY A 88 1.74 -8.29 13.79
CA GLY A 88 2.29 -9.43 14.51
C GLY A 88 3.80 -9.60 14.36
N MET A 89 4.41 -9.00 13.35
CA MET A 89 5.85 -9.11 13.10
C MET A 89 6.64 -7.96 13.72
N ASP A 90 6.21 -6.73 13.47
CA ASP A 90 6.93 -5.48 13.75
C ASP A 90 7.48 -5.38 15.19
N PRO A 91 6.69 -5.64 16.26
CA PRO A 91 7.19 -5.52 17.63
C PRO A 91 8.10 -6.69 18.05
N TYR A 92 8.01 -7.84 17.38
CA TYR A 92 8.78 -9.03 17.71
C TYR A 92 10.10 -9.11 16.95
N LEU A 93 10.24 -8.36 15.86
CA LEU A 93 11.49 -8.30 15.10
C LEU A 93 12.66 -7.84 15.99
N LEU A 94 12.46 -6.81 16.80
CA LEU A 94 13.46 -6.32 17.76
C LEU A 94 13.84 -7.39 18.79
N LEU A 95 12.82 -8.04 19.37
CA LEU A 95 13.00 -9.11 20.36
C LEU A 95 13.71 -10.35 19.76
N TYR A 96 13.51 -10.61 18.47
CA TYR A 96 14.14 -11.71 17.77
C TYR A 96 15.62 -11.42 17.44
N ILE A 97 15.95 -10.17 17.11
CA ILE A 97 17.33 -9.75 16.86
C ILE A 97 18.17 -9.84 18.15
N ASP A 98 17.61 -9.40 19.27
CA ASP A 98 18.25 -9.45 20.60
C ASP A 98 18.65 -10.89 20.98
N GLU A 99 17.81 -11.87 20.67
CA GLU A 99 18.12 -13.29 20.91
C GLU A 99 19.23 -13.86 20.04
N ILE A 100 19.27 -13.51 18.75
CA ILE A 100 20.23 -14.08 17.82
C ILE A 100 21.62 -13.47 18.03
N SER A 101 21.68 -12.26 18.56
CA SER A 101 22.95 -11.54 18.69
C SER A 101 22.96 -10.65 19.93
N PRO A 102 23.12 -11.23 21.13
CA PRO A 102 23.21 -10.46 22.38
C PRO A 102 24.45 -9.55 22.44
N CYS A 103 25.46 -9.76 21.58
CA CYS A 103 26.63 -8.90 21.44
C CYS A 103 26.47 -7.78 20.40
N VAL A 104 25.36 -7.73 19.66
CA VAL A 104 25.12 -6.68 18.68
C VAL A 104 24.61 -5.44 19.42
N SER A 105 25.40 -4.36 19.36
CA SER A 105 25.00 -3.07 19.93
C SER A 105 23.64 -2.63 19.40
N HIS A 106 22.76 -2.15 20.28
CA HIS A 106 21.44 -1.60 19.94
C HIS A 106 21.50 -0.54 18.82
N SER A 107 22.66 0.11 18.63
CA SER A 107 22.90 1.03 17.53
C SER A 107 22.70 0.41 16.14
N ILE A 108 23.04 -0.87 15.95
CA ILE A 108 22.91 -1.56 14.65
C ILE A 108 21.45 -1.72 14.25
N VAL A 109 20.58 -1.99 15.24
CA VAL A 109 19.13 -2.09 15.01
C VAL A 109 18.55 -0.72 14.62
N GLY A 110 19.04 0.35 15.22
CA GLY A 110 18.72 1.72 14.80
C GLY A 110 19.15 2.01 13.36
N TYR A 111 20.38 1.64 12.96
CA TYR A 111 20.85 1.80 11.58
C TYR A 111 20.01 1.01 10.58
N MET A 112 19.63 -0.24 10.92
CA MET A 112 18.74 -1.05 10.09
C MET A 112 17.41 -0.32 9.86
N SER A 113 16.79 0.19 10.93
CA SER A 113 15.52 0.93 10.84
C SER A 113 15.64 2.18 9.97
N LEU A 114 16.74 2.94 10.07
CA LEU A 114 16.99 4.10 9.20
C LEU A 114 17.09 3.71 7.72
N ILE A 115 17.78 2.61 7.42
CA ILE A 115 17.89 2.07 6.06
C ILE A 115 16.50 1.66 5.57
N THR A 116 15.72 0.93 6.38
CA THR A 116 14.35 0.52 6.06
C THR A 116 13.48 1.71 5.69
N SER A 117 13.46 2.75 6.53
CA SER A 117 12.66 3.95 6.28
C SER A 117 13.13 4.72 5.03
N THR A 118 14.44 4.77 4.77
CA THR A 118 14.96 5.40 3.55
C THR A 118 14.51 4.64 2.30
N VAL A 119 14.60 3.31 2.33
CA VAL A 119 14.16 2.41 1.27
C VAL A 119 12.65 2.53 1.04
N GLU A 120 11.86 2.66 2.12
CA GLU A 120 10.42 2.87 2.07
C GLU A 120 10.04 4.15 1.31
N VAL A 121 10.70 5.27 1.63
CA VAL A 121 10.47 6.55 0.93
C VAL A 121 10.77 6.40 -0.56
N ILE A 122 11.88 5.75 -0.92
CA ILE A 122 12.22 5.49 -2.33
C ILE A 122 11.13 4.62 -2.99
N ALA A 123 10.59 3.62 -2.28
CA ALA A 123 9.52 2.78 -2.79
C ALA A 123 8.26 3.59 -3.10
N LEU A 124 7.89 4.56 -2.26
CA LEU A 124 6.71 5.40 -2.50
C LEU A 124 6.78 6.17 -3.82
N PHE A 125 7.97 6.68 -4.19
CA PHE A 125 8.19 7.34 -5.48
C PHE A 125 8.08 6.38 -6.67
N VAL A 126 8.58 5.14 -6.52
CA VAL A 126 8.59 4.14 -7.60
C VAL A 126 7.27 3.38 -7.72
N ALA A 127 6.48 3.32 -6.65
CA ALA A 127 5.27 2.49 -6.55
C ALA A 127 4.28 2.77 -7.67
N HIS A 128 4.01 4.04 -7.98
CA HIS A 128 3.07 4.39 -9.06
C HIS A 128 3.50 3.83 -10.42
N LYS A 129 4.81 3.91 -10.74
CA LYS A 129 5.36 3.37 -11.99
C LYS A 129 5.26 1.84 -12.03
N LEU A 130 5.51 1.18 -10.90
CA LEU A 130 5.44 -0.27 -10.80
C LEU A 130 3.99 -0.78 -10.93
N ILE A 131 3.05 -0.14 -10.23
CA ILE A 131 1.64 -0.53 -10.28
C ILE A 131 1.05 -0.28 -11.67
N LYS A 132 1.46 0.79 -12.36
CA LYS A 132 1.06 1.04 -13.76
C LYS A 132 1.60 -0.04 -14.72
N CYS A 133 2.80 -0.57 -14.44
CA CYS A 133 3.45 -1.57 -15.28
C CYS A 133 2.83 -2.98 -15.11
N PHE A 134 2.60 -3.42 -13.87
CA PHE A 134 2.10 -4.76 -13.57
C PHE A 134 0.57 -4.82 -13.41
N GLY A 135 -0.07 -3.68 -13.18
CA GLY A 135 -1.48 -3.57 -12.83
C GLY A 135 -1.74 -3.85 -11.35
N THR A 136 -2.87 -3.32 -10.85
CA THR A 136 -3.28 -3.36 -9.45
C THR A 136 -3.41 -4.79 -8.93
N LYS A 137 -4.04 -5.70 -9.68
CA LYS A 137 -4.31 -7.09 -9.27
C LYS A 137 -3.04 -7.94 -9.14
N ILE A 138 -2.12 -7.87 -10.11
CA ILE A 138 -0.88 -8.66 -10.08
C ILE A 138 0.06 -8.11 -8.99
N SER A 139 0.11 -6.79 -8.82
CA SER A 139 0.88 -6.14 -7.76
C SER A 139 0.45 -6.59 -6.36
N SER A 140 -0.85 -6.76 -6.11
CA SER A 140 -1.35 -7.29 -4.82
C SER A 140 -0.84 -8.70 -4.54
N ILE A 141 -0.84 -9.59 -5.54
CA ILE A 141 -0.34 -10.97 -5.39
C ILE A 141 1.16 -10.97 -5.12
N LEU A 142 1.94 -10.16 -5.86
CA LEU A 142 3.39 -10.06 -5.68
C LEU A 142 3.75 -9.62 -4.26
N ILE A 143 2.98 -8.71 -3.67
CA ILE A 143 3.22 -8.26 -2.29
C ILE A 143 2.98 -9.40 -1.29
N PHE A 144 1.88 -10.15 -1.42
CA PHE A 144 1.67 -11.31 -0.56
C PHE A 144 2.76 -12.36 -0.70
N ILE A 145 3.27 -12.60 -1.91
CA ILE A 145 4.42 -13.48 -2.15
C ILE A 145 5.67 -12.93 -1.46
N ALA A 146 5.94 -11.63 -1.56
CA ALA A 146 7.05 -10.98 -0.88
C ALA A 146 6.96 -11.13 0.65
N PHE A 147 5.75 -11.09 1.21
CA PHE A 147 5.50 -11.41 2.63
C PHE A 147 5.85 -12.85 2.98
N ILE A 148 5.41 -13.83 2.18
CA ILE A 148 5.72 -15.24 2.41
C ILE A 148 7.23 -15.48 2.38
N ILE A 149 7.93 -14.91 1.39
CA ILE A 149 9.39 -15.00 1.27
C ILE A 149 10.05 -14.37 2.50
N ARG A 150 9.60 -13.18 2.92
CA ARG A 150 10.13 -12.48 4.10
C ARG A 150 9.97 -13.31 5.38
N PHE A 151 8.75 -13.81 5.65
CA PHE A 151 8.48 -14.63 6.83
C PHE A 151 9.23 -15.97 6.82
N THR A 152 9.29 -16.62 5.67
CA THR A 152 10.06 -17.86 5.49
C THR A 152 11.55 -17.59 5.69
N GLY A 153 12.06 -16.46 5.20
CA GLY A 153 13.42 -15.99 5.43
C GLY A 153 13.74 -15.87 6.93
N TYR A 154 12.88 -15.22 7.72
CA TYR A 154 13.08 -15.12 9.17
C TYR A 154 13.08 -16.48 9.87
N TYR A 155 12.35 -17.47 9.36
CA TYR A 155 12.40 -18.82 9.92
C TYR A 155 13.78 -19.49 9.74
N PHE A 156 14.42 -19.32 8.58
CA PHE A 156 15.70 -19.95 8.25
C PHE A 156 16.94 -19.20 8.75
N ILE A 157 16.80 -17.91 9.08
CA ILE A 157 17.94 -17.11 9.53
C ILE A 157 18.46 -17.61 10.88
N ARG A 158 19.77 -17.85 10.90
CA ARG A 158 20.57 -18.11 12.11
C ARG A 158 21.72 -17.11 12.26
N ARG A 159 21.95 -16.26 11.26
CA ARG A 159 23.10 -15.37 11.15
C ARG A 159 22.61 -13.92 11.01
N PRO A 160 23.15 -12.95 11.76
CA PRO A 160 22.63 -11.58 11.80
C PRO A 160 22.80 -10.81 10.48
N TYR A 161 23.81 -11.14 9.66
CA TYR A 161 24.05 -10.46 8.38
C TYR A 161 22.96 -10.72 7.32
N LEU A 162 22.22 -11.82 7.42
CA LEU A 162 21.09 -12.13 6.51
C LEU A 162 19.82 -11.33 6.85
N LEU A 163 19.84 -10.58 7.96
CA LEU A 163 18.73 -9.72 8.36
C LEU A 163 18.58 -8.50 7.44
N LEU A 164 19.71 -7.91 7.00
CA LEU A 164 19.72 -6.68 6.20
C LEU A 164 19.03 -6.84 4.82
N PRO A 165 19.25 -7.91 4.05
CA PRO A 165 18.54 -8.12 2.79
C PRO A 165 17.04 -8.38 2.99
N LEU A 166 16.67 -9.12 4.05
CA LEU A 166 15.26 -9.33 4.37
C LEU A 166 14.58 -8.03 4.75
N GLU A 167 15.29 -7.16 5.46
CA GLU A 167 14.78 -5.87 5.85
C GLU A 167 14.55 -4.96 4.63
N THR A 168 15.38 -5.08 3.59
CA THR A 168 15.17 -4.39 2.31
C THR A 168 13.87 -4.81 1.61
N MET A 169 13.35 -6.03 1.86
CA MET A 169 12.03 -6.45 1.35
C MET A 169 10.87 -5.61 1.90
N HIS A 170 11.10 -4.79 2.93
CA HIS A 170 10.14 -3.81 3.41
C HIS A 170 9.71 -2.81 2.32
N PHE A 171 10.59 -2.58 1.32
CA PHE A 171 10.29 -1.84 0.10
C PHE A 171 8.95 -2.26 -0.53
N PHE A 172 8.77 -3.57 -0.74
CA PHE A 172 7.58 -4.12 -1.37
C PHE A 172 6.38 -4.14 -0.40
N ASN A 173 6.66 -4.50 0.84
CA ASN A 173 5.64 -4.83 1.83
C ASN A 173 4.95 -3.63 2.46
N PHE A 174 5.61 -2.48 2.50
CA PHE A 174 5.07 -1.26 3.07
C PHE A 174 4.94 -0.15 2.02
N GLY A 175 6.04 0.22 1.36
CA GLY A 175 6.02 1.37 0.45
C GLY A 175 5.13 1.14 -0.78
N ILE A 176 5.32 0.04 -1.52
CA ILE A 176 4.47 -0.25 -2.69
C ILE A 176 3.03 -0.55 -2.27
N LEU A 177 2.86 -1.33 -1.21
CA LEU A 177 1.53 -1.71 -0.74
C LEU A 177 0.70 -0.51 -0.29
N TYR A 178 1.29 0.47 0.37
CA TYR A 178 0.59 1.67 0.81
C TYR A 178 -0.06 2.38 -0.38
N VAL A 179 0.70 2.61 -1.45
CA VAL A 179 0.17 3.22 -2.68
C VAL A 179 -0.84 2.30 -3.36
N LEU A 180 -0.61 0.99 -3.37
CA LEU A 180 -1.51 0.03 -3.96
C LEU A 180 -2.89 0.02 -3.28
N ILE A 181 -2.93 0.08 -1.94
CA ILE A 181 -4.18 0.17 -1.18
C ILE A 181 -4.92 1.46 -1.56
N ALA A 182 -4.21 2.59 -1.65
CA ALA A 182 -4.82 3.85 -2.07
C ALA A 182 -5.44 3.77 -3.47
N GLN A 183 -4.71 3.18 -4.43
CA GLN A 183 -5.17 3.03 -5.82
C GLN A 183 -6.33 2.04 -5.94
N GLN A 184 -6.25 0.90 -5.28
CA GLN A 184 -7.31 -0.11 -5.29
C GLN A 184 -8.59 0.40 -4.62
N ALA A 185 -8.48 1.24 -3.58
CA ALA A 185 -9.62 1.92 -2.99
C ALA A 185 -10.25 2.94 -3.95
N LEU A 186 -9.46 3.64 -4.78
CA LEU A 186 -9.99 4.56 -5.79
C LEU A 186 -10.73 3.81 -6.90
N GLU A 187 -10.23 2.65 -7.32
CA GLU A 187 -10.85 1.81 -8.36
C GLU A 187 -12.17 1.17 -7.90
N ILE A 188 -12.28 0.78 -6.63
CA ILE A 188 -13.45 0.08 -6.09
C ILE A 188 -14.52 1.06 -5.57
N ALA A 189 -14.12 2.25 -5.13
CA ALA A 189 -15.05 3.19 -4.53
C ALA A 189 -16.02 3.79 -5.57
N PRO A 190 -17.32 3.90 -5.23
CA PRO A 190 -18.26 4.67 -6.04
C PRO A 190 -17.93 6.17 -5.98
N SER A 191 -18.31 6.91 -7.03
CA SER A 191 -18.00 8.33 -7.20
C SER A 191 -18.33 9.15 -5.95
N GLY A 192 -17.33 9.82 -5.39
CA GLY A 192 -17.46 10.68 -4.21
C GLY A 192 -17.26 10.00 -2.84
N LEU A 193 -16.95 8.70 -2.79
CA LEU A 193 -16.74 7.94 -1.53
C LEU A 193 -15.32 7.37 -1.35
N SER A 194 -14.38 7.67 -2.25
CA SER A 194 -13.04 7.09 -2.22
C SER A 194 -12.26 7.40 -0.94
N GLY A 195 -12.35 8.64 -0.43
CA GLY A 195 -11.70 9.03 0.82
C GLY A 195 -12.23 8.25 2.03
N THR A 196 -13.55 8.00 2.07
CA THR A 196 -14.19 7.20 3.13
C THR A 196 -13.73 5.74 3.06
N LEU A 197 -13.67 5.15 1.86
CA LEU A 197 -13.22 3.77 1.70
C LEU A 197 -11.74 3.61 2.09
N GLN A 198 -10.88 4.54 1.67
CA GLN A 198 -9.48 4.58 2.10
C GLN A 198 -9.36 4.67 3.62
N GLY A 199 -10.13 5.55 4.27
CA GLY A 199 -10.14 5.69 5.73
C GLY A 199 -10.54 4.40 6.44
N ILE A 200 -11.60 3.72 5.99
CA ILE A 200 -12.05 2.44 6.55
C ILE A 200 -10.97 1.36 6.37
N VAL A 201 -10.39 1.26 5.19
CA VAL A 201 -9.39 0.24 4.86
C VAL A 201 -8.10 0.47 5.64
N TYR A 202 -7.60 1.69 5.70
CA TYR A 202 -6.42 2.03 6.51
C TYR A 202 -6.68 1.85 7.99
N GLY A 203 -7.83 2.30 8.50
CA GLY A 203 -8.21 2.10 9.90
C GLY A 203 -8.32 0.62 10.28
N THR A 204 -8.87 -0.20 9.38
CA THR A 204 -8.97 -1.65 9.59
C THR A 204 -7.61 -2.32 9.51
N SER A 205 -6.71 -1.86 8.64
CA SER A 205 -5.42 -2.53 8.43
C SER A 205 -4.38 -2.09 9.46
N PHE A 206 -4.18 -0.78 9.62
CA PHE A 206 -3.21 -0.20 10.55
C PHE A 206 -3.70 -0.13 12.00
N GLY A 207 -5.02 -0.14 12.22
CA GLY A 207 -5.61 -0.18 13.55
C GLY A 207 -5.96 -1.61 13.96
N LEU A 208 -7.13 -2.10 13.53
CA LEU A 208 -7.67 -3.39 13.96
C LEU A 208 -6.76 -4.56 13.61
N GLY A 209 -6.31 -4.66 12.36
CA GLY A 209 -5.45 -5.71 11.85
C GLY A 209 -4.17 -5.80 12.66
N ARG A 210 -3.43 -4.69 12.76
CA ARG A 210 -2.19 -4.63 13.54
C ARG A 210 -2.40 -5.00 15.01
N GLY A 211 -3.47 -4.51 15.64
CA GLY A 211 -3.80 -4.83 17.03
C GLY A 211 -4.08 -6.32 17.24
N VAL A 212 -4.87 -6.93 16.37
CA VAL A 212 -5.15 -8.38 16.40
C VAL A 212 -3.87 -9.19 16.17
N GLY A 213 -3.03 -8.77 15.22
CA GLY A 213 -1.74 -9.40 14.95
C GLY A 213 -0.80 -9.39 16.15
N LEU A 214 -0.73 -8.27 16.87
CA LEU A 214 0.04 -8.16 18.10
C LEU A 214 -0.44 -9.15 19.16
N LEU A 215 -1.76 -9.24 19.39
CA LEU A 215 -2.34 -10.15 20.39
C LEU A 215 -2.09 -11.62 20.06
N ILE A 216 -2.30 -12.02 18.80
CA ILE A 216 -2.03 -13.39 18.32
C ILE A 216 -0.56 -13.72 18.54
N SER A 217 0.33 -12.78 18.22
CA SER A 217 1.76 -12.98 18.36
C SER A 217 2.19 -13.08 19.81
N LEU A 218 1.59 -12.29 20.70
CA LEU A 218 1.84 -12.36 22.13
C LEU A 218 1.46 -13.73 22.70
N PHE A 219 0.31 -14.25 22.30
CA PHE A 219 -0.13 -15.57 22.69
C PHE A 219 0.85 -16.66 22.23
N ILE A 220 1.26 -16.63 20.96
CA ILE A 220 2.22 -17.61 20.39
C ILE A 220 3.58 -17.48 21.08
N TYR A 221 4.04 -16.26 21.32
CA TYR A 221 5.36 -15.97 21.89
C TYR A 221 5.51 -16.50 23.33
N THR A 222 4.43 -16.51 24.11
CA THR A 222 4.45 -17.04 25.49
C THR A 222 4.43 -18.57 25.57
N ARG A 223 4.00 -19.27 24.50
CA ARG A 223 3.74 -20.72 24.51
C ARG A 223 4.66 -21.53 23.59
N MET A 224 5.21 -20.91 22.55
CA MET A 224 5.99 -21.59 21.51
C MET A 224 7.36 -20.93 21.33
N LYS A 225 8.29 -21.65 20.68
CA LYS A 225 9.57 -21.06 20.26
C LYS A 225 9.28 -19.95 19.24
N LYS A 226 9.94 -18.79 19.42
CA LYS A 226 9.73 -17.56 18.62
C LYS A 226 9.82 -17.77 17.11
N ARG A 227 10.65 -18.72 16.65
CA ARG A 227 10.78 -19.06 15.23
C ARG A 227 9.48 -19.55 14.58
N TYR A 228 8.62 -20.25 15.33
CA TYR A 228 7.34 -20.74 14.79
C TYR A 228 6.35 -19.62 14.50
N LEU A 229 6.50 -18.45 15.13
CA LEU A 229 5.69 -17.26 14.85
C LEU A 229 5.78 -16.88 13.36
N PHE A 230 6.99 -16.83 12.82
CA PHE A 230 7.21 -16.48 11.42
C PHE A 230 6.63 -17.53 10.47
N LEU A 231 6.71 -18.81 10.82
CA LEU A 231 6.13 -19.89 10.01
C LEU A 231 4.59 -19.81 9.98
N ILE A 232 3.96 -19.55 11.13
CA ILE A 232 2.50 -19.39 11.23
C ILE A 232 2.05 -18.20 10.37
N TYR A 233 2.74 -17.07 10.44
CA TYR A 233 2.43 -15.93 9.58
C TYR A 233 2.71 -16.19 8.10
N ALA A 234 3.74 -16.98 7.74
CA ALA A 234 3.95 -17.40 6.36
C ALA A 234 2.75 -18.20 5.82
N LEU A 235 2.25 -19.17 6.60
CA LEU A 235 1.06 -19.96 6.24
C LEU A 235 -0.20 -19.09 6.18
N PHE A 236 -0.35 -18.14 7.10
CA PHE A 236 -1.45 -17.19 7.09
C PHE A 236 -1.46 -16.31 5.82
N ASN A 237 -0.29 -15.84 5.37
CA ASN A 237 -0.16 -15.11 4.12
C ASN A 237 -0.40 -15.98 2.89
N LEU A 238 -0.06 -17.28 2.95
CA LEU A 238 -0.40 -18.24 1.88
C LEU A 238 -1.92 -18.35 1.70
N VAL A 239 -2.67 -18.40 2.79
CA VAL A 239 -4.15 -18.34 2.74
C VAL A 239 -4.62 -17.04 2.09
N GLY A 240 -3.99 -15.91 2.41
CA GLY A 240 -4.26 -14.62 1.77
C GLY A 240 -4.06 -14.64 0.25
N VAL A 241 -2.96 -15.23 -0.23
CA VAL A 241 -2.70 -15.42 -1.68
C VAL A 241 -3.82 -16.23 -2.32
N ILE A 242 -4.23 -17.34 -1.69
CA ILE A 242 -5.27 -18.23 -2.23
C ILE A 242 -6.60 -17.47 -2.34
N ILE A 243 -7.01 -16.76 -1.28
CA ILE A 243 -8.25 -15.96 -1.26
C ILE A 243 -8.23 -14.91 -2.38
N TYR A 244 -7.15 -14.14 -2.49
CA TYR A 244 -7.05 -13.08 -3.50
C TYR A 244 -6.93 -13.64 -4.93
N SER A 245 -6.27 -14.79 -5.11
CA SER A 245 -6.18 -15.46 -6.41
C SER A 245 -7.54 -15.96 -6.87
N ILE A 246 -8.33 -16.58 -5.98
CA ILE A 246 -9.72 -16.98 -6.26
C ILE A 246 -10.55 -15.77 -6.66
N TYR A 247 -10.42 -14.66 -5.91
CA TYR A 247 -11.08 -13.40 -6.26
C TYR A 247 -10.71 -12.92 -7.68
N CYS A 248 -9.43 -12.92 -8.03
CA CYS A 248 -8.97 -12.52 -9.36
C CYS A 248 -9.56 -13.41 -10.47
N LEU A 249 -9.64 -14.73 -10.23
CA LEU A 249 -10.25 -15.68 -11.16
C LEU A 249 -11.76 -15.44 -11.34
N LEU A 250 -12.49 -15.19 -10.25
CA LEU A 250 -13.93 -14.88 -10.28
C LEU A 250 -14.22 -13.53 -10.95
N SER A 251 -13.39 -12.52 -10.68
CA SER A 251 -13.47 -11.20 -11.30
C SER A 251 -13.29 -11.29 -12.82
N LYS A 252 -12.34 -12.09 -13.30
CA LYS A 252 -12.13 -12.34 -14.75
C LYS A 252 -13.34 -13.00 -15.40
N ARG A 253 -13.99 -13.97 -14.73
CA ARG A 253 -15.20 -14.63 -15.23
C ARG A 253 -16.39 -13.68 -15.33
N ARG A 254 -16.57 -12.78 -14.36
CA ARG A 254 -17.65 -11.79 -14.36
C ARG A 254 -17.54 -10.80 -15.54
N SER A 255 -16.32 -10.35 -15.84
CA SER A 255 -16.05 -9.48 -17.00
C SER A 255 -16.33 -10.19 -18.34
N SER A 256 -15.94 -11.47 -18.47
CA SER A 256 -16.19 -12.25 -19.69
C SER A 256 -17.67 -12.58 -19.90
N SER A 257 -18.44 -12.78 -18.83
CA SER A 257 -19.88 -13.05 -18.92
C SER A 257 -20.69 -11.85 -19.39
N SER A 258 -20.34 -10.62 -18.98
CA SER A 258 -21.04 -9.40 -19.41
C SER A 258 -20.82 -9.08 -20.90
N PHE A 259 -19.68 -9.49 -21.46
CA PHE A 259 -19.39 -9.31 -22.88
C PHE A 259 -20.23 -10.27 -23.77
N ASN A 260 -20.45 -11.49 -23.28
CA ASN A 260 -21.21 -12.51 -24.02
C ASN A 260 -22.72 -12.19 -24.08
N THR A 261 -23.28 -11.54 -23.05
CA THR A 261 -24.68 -11.09 -23.08
C THR A 261 -24.90 -9.94 -24.08
N ASN A 262 -23.95 -8.99 -24.18
CA ASN A 262 -24.04 -7.90 -25.14
C ASN A 262 -23.81 -8.37 -26.59
N GLY A 263 -22.92 -9.35 -26.81
CA GLY A 263 -22.75 -9.99 -28.13
C GLY A 263 -24.02 -10.68 -28.65
N ASN A 264 -24.80 -11.30 -27.75
CA ASN A 264 -26.07 -11.94 -28.12
C ASN A 264 -27.19 -10.94 -28.45
N HIS A 265 -27.14 -9.71 -27.95
CA HIS A 265 -28.07 -8.65 -28.36
C HIS A 265 -27.68 -8.01 -29.70
N ILE A 266 -26.39 -7.91 -30.02
CA ILE A 266 -25.92 -7.39 -31.32
C ILE A 266 -26.23 -8.37 -32.46
N PHE A 267 -26.17 -9.69 -32.22
CA PHE A 267 -26.48 -10.69 -33.25
C PHE A 267 -27.97 -10.82 -33.61
N LYS A 268 -28.89 -10.20 -32.84
CA LYS A 268 -30.33 -10.14 -33.17
C LYS A 268 -30.72 -8.95 -34.07
N LEU A 269 -29.79 -8.04 -34.38
CA LEU A 269 -30.06 -6.85 -35.20
C LEU A 269 -29.81 -7.03 -36.71
N PHE A 270 -29.38 -8.22 -37.15
CA PHE A 270 -29.32 -8.55 -38.57
C PHE A 270 -30.48 -9.48 -38.94
N PRO A 271 -31.64 -8.94 -39.38
CA PRO A 271 -32.62 -9.76 -40.06
C PRO A 271 -31.99 -10.27 -41.36
N HIS A 272 -31.84 -11.59 -41.46
CA HIS A 272 -31.62 -12.27 -42.72
C HIS A 272 -32.78 -11.90 -43.66
N LYS A 273 -32.48 -11.09 -44.68
CA LYS A 273 -33.30 -11.01 -45.89
C LYS A 273 -32.86 -12.10 -46.86
#